data_AF-A0A356LKD0-F1
#
_entry.id   AF-A0A356LKD0-F1
#
_cell.length_a   1.000
_cell.length_b   1.000
_cell.length_c   1.000
_cell.angle_alpha   90.00
_cell.angle_beta   90.00
_cell.angle_gamma   90.00
#
_symmetry.space_group_name_H-M   'P 1'
#
loop_
_entity.id
_entity.type
_entity.pdbx_description
1 polymer ?
#
loop_
_entity_poly.entity_id
_entity_poly.type
_entity_poly.pdbx_seq_one_letter_code
_entity_poly.pdbx_strand_id
1 'polypeptide(L)'
;MSGQLVYVMGPSGSGKDSLLQLAASRAGSQLRVMKRYITRSAESEGEDAFSLSSEAFAAMQARGEFALSWRANGLAYGIPIALDNLLAQGHTVLVNGSRAYCESAVQRYESVLVVLVQVDPPLLLQRLLQRGRESRQEITQRLARNTALDTAFMDGLREQGARLVVLDNSGDLDSAVTQLLHTIEQATILERQ
;
A
#
# COMPACT_ATOMS: atom_id res chain seq x y z
N MET A 1 -18.14 16.24 0.21
CA MET A 1 -17.82 14.99 -0.51
C MET A 1 -16.81 14.23 0.34
N SER A 2 -17.00 12.92 0.51
CA SER A 2 -15.98 12.06 1.12
C SER A 2 -14.77 11.96 0.20
N GLY A 3 -13.59 11.84 0.78
CA GLY A 3 -12.32 11.63 0.11
C GLY A 3 -12.15 10.16 -0.28
N GLN A 4 -11.09 9.89 -1.03
CA GLN A 4 -10.83 8.56 -1.59
C GLN A 4 -9.62 7.91 -0.93
N LEU A 5 -9.78 6.66 -0.51
CA LEU A 5 -8.65 5.83 -0.09
C LEU A 5 -8.03 5.17 -1.33
N VAL A 6 -6.73 5.35 -1.51
CA VAL A 6 -5.93 4.65 -2.52
C VAL A 6 -5.04 3.62 -1.80
N TYR A 7 -5.46 2.36 -1.83
CA TYR A 7 -4.79 1.25 -1.18
C TYR A 7 -3.78 0.60 -2.13
N VAL A 8 -2.50 0.92 -1.95
CA VAL A 8 -1.43 0.45 -2.84
C VAL A 8 -0.78 -0.79 -2.27
N MET A 9 -0.88 -1.90 -2.98
CA MET A 9 -0.28 -3.19 -2.65
C MET A 9 0.62 -3.68 -3.78
N GLY A 10 1.44 -4.70 -3.50
CA GLY A 10 2.39 -5.25 -4.46
C GLY A 10 3.59 -5.87 -3.74
N PRO A 11 4.47 -6.59 -4.47
CA PRO A 11 5.56 -7.31 -3.84
C PRO A 11 6.55 -6.37 -3.15
N SER A 12 7.26 -6.86 -2.13
CA SER A 12 8.42 -6.13 -1.59
C SER A 12 9.43 -5.91 -2.72
N GLY A 13 10.02 -4.71 -2.81
CA GLY A 13 10.92 -4.35 -3.91
C GLY A 13 10.22 -3.84 -5.18
N SER A 14 8.89 -3.79 -5.22
CA SER A 14 8.15 -3.26 -6.37
C SER A 14 8.21 -1.74 -6.53
N GLY A 15 8.87 -1.02 -5.62
CA GLY A 15 9.02 0.43 -5.68
C GLY A 15 7.85 1.25 -5.14
N LYS A 16 6.90 0.64 -4.40
CA LYS A 16 5.72 1.35 -3.84
C LYS A 16 6.08 2.62 -3.07
N ASP A 17 7.07 2.58 -2.18
CA ASP A 17 7.41 3.76 -1.37
C ASP A 17 7.87 4.93 -2.24
N SER A 18 8.75 4.67 -3.20
CA SER A 18 9.21 5.68 -4.18
C SER A 18 8.07 6.20 -5.05
N LEU A 19 7.18 5.32 -5.48
CA LEU A 19 5.98 5.66 -6.27
C LEU A 19 5.04 6.59 -5.47
N LEU A 20 4.74 6.24 -4.21
CA LEU A 20 3.85 7.03 -3.35
C LEU A 20 4.45 8.41 -3.04
N GLN A 21 5.73 8.46 -2.71
CA GLN A 21 6.43 9.71 -2.40
C GLN A 21 6.44 10.66 -3.61
N LEU A 22 6.81 10.15 -4.79
CA LEU A 22 6.85 10.97 -6.01
C LEU A 22 5.44 11.37 -6.49
N ALA A 23 4.44 10.51 -6.32
CA ALA A 23 3.05 10.87 -6.61
C ALA A 23 2.57 12.04 -5.75
N ALA A 24 2.81 11.98 -4.43
CA ALA A 24 2.41 13.06 -3.53
C ALA A 24 3.20 14.35 -3.76
N SER A 25 4.49 14.27 -4.10
CA SER A 25 5.25 15.48 -4.43
C SER A 25 4.74 16.19 -5.69
N ARG A 26 4.22 15.45 -6.68
CA ARG A 26 3.65 16.01 -7.91
C ARG A 26 2.23 16.55 -7.73
N ALA A 27 1.38 15.86 -6.97
CA ALA A 27 -0.02 16.21 -6.79
C ALA A 27 -0.28 17.30 -5.74
N GLY A 28 0.72 17.64 -4.92
CA GLY A 28 0.60 18.70 -3.91
C GLY A 28 -0.33 18.32 -2.75
N SER A 29 -1.01 19.31 -2.16
CA SER A 29 -1.74 19.14 -0.90
C SER A 29 -3.05 18.34 -0.96
N GLN A 30 -3.55 18.03 -2.17
CA GLN A 30 -4.78 17.26 -2.35
C GLN A 30 -4.58 15.75 -2.16
N LEU A 31 -3.36 15.26 -2.39
CA LEU A 31 -2.98 13.85 -2.27
C LEU A 31 -1.99 13.67 -1.12
N ARG A 32 -2.36 12.87 -0.12
CA ARG A 32 -1.53 12.67 1.08
C ARG A 32 -1.06 11.23 1.17
N VAL A 33 0.23 11.01 1.41
CA VAL A 33 0.73 9.69 1.84
C VAL A 33 0.52 9.55 3.34
N MET A 34 -0.27 8.56 3.74
CA MET A 34 -0.43 8.23 5.14
C MET A 34 0.75 7.39 5.62
N LYS A 35 1.44 7.91 6.63
CA LYS A 35 2.53 7.20 7.29
C LYS A 35 1.97 6.11 8.20
N ARG A 36 2.53 4.90 8.10
CA ARG A 36 2.12 3.74 8.91
C ARG A 36 2.95 3.60 10.18
N TYR A 37 2.38 2.93 11.18
CA TYR A 37 3.08 2.43 12.36
C TYR A 37 3.55 1.00 12.14
N ILE A 38 4.73 0.65 12.65
CA ILE A 38 5.33 -0.70 12.54
C ILE A 38 5.98 -1.10 13.86
N THR A 39 5.81 -2.35 14.26
CA THR A 39 6.61 -2.93 15.35
C THR A 39 8.01 -3.30 14.85
N ARG A 40 8.98 -2.39 14.98
CA ARG A 40 10.40 -2.67 14.67
C ARG A 40 11.30 -1.96 15.69
N SER A 41 12.55 -2.41 15.83
CA SER A 41 13.51 -1.69 16.67
C SER A 41 13.75 -0.29 16.09
N ALA A 42 13.96 0.71 16.96
CA ALA A 42 14.24 2.08 16.54
C ALA A 42 15.51 2.20 15.67
N GLU A 43 16.42 1.23 15.82
CA GLU A 43 17.70 1.12 15.12
C GLU A 43 17.58 0.47 13.72
N SER A 44 16.41 -0.10 13.39
CA SER A 44 16.20 -0.76 12.09
C SER A 44 15.99 0.27 10.98
N GLU A 45 16.98 0.46 10.10
CA GLU A 45 16.78 1.22 8.86
C GLU A 45 15.73 0.56 7.96
N GLY A 46 14.79 1.35 7.44
CA GLY A 46 13.66 0.80 6.68
C GLY A 46 12.79 1.88 6.07
N GLU A 47 11.58 1.48 5.70
CA GLU A 47 10.56 2.36 5.13
C GLU A 47 10.23 3.58 6.01
N ASP A 48 9.71 4.62 5.37
CA ASP A 48 9.27 5.84 6.04
C ASP A 48 7.99 5.56 6.84
N ALA A 49 8.18 5.18 8.10
CA ALA A 49 7.13 4.73 9.01
C ALA A 49 7.48 5.03 10.47
N PHE A 50 6.45 5.18 11.31
CA PHE A 50 6.62 5.34 12.75
C PHE A 50 6.92 3.99 13.40
N SER A 51 8.02 3.90 14.13
CA SER A 51 8.40 2.68 14.86
C SER A 51 7.73 2.64 16.25
N LEU A 52 7.20 1.49 16.63
CA LEU A 52 6.65 1.22 17.97
C LEU A 52 7.24 -0.07 18.53
N SER A 53 7.21 -0.21 19.86
CA SER A 53 7.33 -1.52 20.49
C SER A 53 6.06 -2.34 20.27
N SER A 54 6.15 -3.65 20.45
CA SER A 54 4.99 -4.54 20.33
C SER A 54 3.91 -4.22 21.37
N GLU A 55 4.30 -3.84 22.58
CA GLU A 55 3.40 -3.45 23.68
C GLU A 55 2.67 -2.15 23.35
N ALA A 56 3.41 -1.14 22.86
CA ALA A 56 2.82 0.14 22.46
C ALA A 56 1.82 -0.03 21.32
N PHE A 57 2.16 -0.85 20.32
CA PHE A 57 1.25 -1.18 19.22
C PHE A 57 -0.02 -1.86 19.73
N ALA A 58 0.10 -2.86 20.60
CA ALA A 58 -1.05 -3.58 21.16
C ALA A 58 -1.95 -2.64 21.98
N ALA A 59 -1.36 -1.73 22.76
CA ALA A 59 -2.11 -0.74 23.53
C ALA A 59 -2.88 0.24 22.61
N MET A 60 -2.26 0.76 21.55
CA MET A 60 -2.93 1.60 20.57
C MET A 60 -4.07 0.86 19.84
N GLN A 61 -3.83 -0.40 19.46
CA GLN A 61 -4.84 -1.24 18.82
C GLN A 61 -6.03 -1.48 19.74
N ALA A 62 -5.80 -1.78 21.02
CA ALA A 62 -6.87 -1.97 22.02
C ALA A 62 -7.70 -0.70 22.27
N ARG A 63 -7.12 0.48 22.06
CA ARG A 63 -7.80 1.77 22.15
C ARG A 63 -8.51 2.19 20.85
N GLY A 64 -8.44 1.37 19.79
CA GLY A 64 -9.07 1.68 18.51
C GLY A 64 -8.36 2.79 17.71
N GLU A 65 -7.06 3.01 17.94
CA GLU A 65 -6.31 4.08 17.29
C GLU A 65 -5.89 3.77 15.83
N PHE A 66 -6.18 2.56 15.35
CA PHE A 66 -5.90 2.16 13.97
C PHE A 66 -7.19 1.99 13.17
N ALA A 67 -7.22 2.62 12.00
CA ALA A 67 -8.26 2.40 10.99
C ALA A 67 -8.08 1.03 10.32
N LEU A 68 -6.82 0.65 10.06
CA LEU A 68 -6.43 -0.66 9.54
C LEU A 68 -5.23 -1.15 10.35
N SER A 69 -5.21 -2.44 10.67
CA SER A 69 -4.06 -3.05 11.34
C SER A 69 -3.88 -4.49 10.90
N TRP A 70 -2.63 -4.92 10.74
CA TRP A 70 -2.32 -6.27 10.28
C TRP A 70 -0.98 -6.79 10.80
N ARG A 71 -0.74 -8.09 10.63
CA ARG A 71 0.54 -8.74 10.96
C ARG A 71 1.14 -9.37 9.71
N ALA A 72 2.42 -9.12 9.44
CA ALA A 72 3.15 -9.72 8.33
C ALA A 72 4.64 -9.81 8.66
N ASN A 73 5.30 -10.90 8.23
CA ASN A 73 6.75 -11.08 8.39
C ASN A 73 7.25 -10.87 9.83
N GLY A 74 6.48 -11.30 10.84
CA GLY A 74 6.83 -11.13 12.26
C GLY A 74 6.65 -9.72 12.82
N LEU A 75 6.18 -8.76 12.02
CA LEU A 75 5.88 -7.39 12.45
C LEU A 75 4.37 -7.12 12.43
N ALA A 76 3.92 -6.15 13.22
CA ALA A 76 2.59 -5.57 13.15
C ALA A 76 2.66 -4.20 12.49
N TYR A 77 1.62 -3.87 11.73
CA TYR A 77 1.50 -2.67 10.94
C TYR A 77 0.15 -2.02 11.23
N GLY A 78 0.12 -0.69 11.31
CA GLY A 78 -1.09 0.06 11.63
C GLY A 78 -1.20 1.34 10.80
N ILE A 79 -2.36 1.55 10.19
CA ILE A 79 -2.75 2.83 9.59
C ILE A 79 -3.58 3.58 10.63
N PRO A 80 -3.18 4.78 11.07
CA PRO A 80 -3.88 5.49 12.13
C PRO A 80 -5.30 5.86 11.75
N ILE A 81 -6.18 5.92 12.75
CA ILE A 81 -7.59 6.33 12.60
C ILE A 81 -7.75 7.75 12.02
N ALA A 82 -6.69 8.57 12.08
CA ALA A 82 -6.61 9.86 11.39
C ALA A 82 -6.87 9.76 9.87
N LEU A 83 -6.72 8.58 9.27
CA LEU A 83 -7.16 8.31 7.89
C LEU A 83 -8.62 8.70 7.69
N ASP A 84 -9.51 8.29 8.61
CA ASP A 84 -10.96 8.52 8.48
C ASP A 84 -11.27 10.02 8.50
N ASN A 85 -10.53 10.80 9.30
CA ASN A 85 -10.67 12.25 9.34
C ASN A 85 -10.24 12.92 8.03
N LEU A 86 -9.13 12.47 7.42
CA LEU A 86 -8.69 13.00 6.14
C LEU A 86 -9.68 12.69 5.02
N LEU A 87 -10.21 11.46 5.01
CA LEU A 87 -11.26 11.07 4.06
C LEU A 87 -12.53 11.89 4.30
N ALA A 88 -12.97 12.10 5.54
CA ALA A 88 -14.12 12.96 5.84
C ALA A 88 -13.94 14.41 5.36
N GLN A 89 -12.69 14.90 5.33
CA GLN A 89 -12.34 16.22 4.81
C GLN A 89 -12.25 16.29 3.26
N GLY A 90 -12.47 15.18 2.56
CA GLY A 90 -12.41 15.13 1.10
C GLY A 90 -11.01 14.92 0.53
N HIS A 91 -10.01 14.58 1.35
CA HIS A 91 -8.66 14.30 0.87
C HIS A 91 -8.55 12.94 0.18
N THR A 92 -7.72 12.85 -0.86
CA THR A 92 -7.27 11.55 -1.37
C THR A 92 -6.06 11.10 -0.58
N VAL A 93 -6.12 9.89 -0.03
CA VAL A 93 -5.09 9.37 0.87
C VAL A 93 -4.50 8.08 0.32
N LEU A 94 -3.19 8.09 0.10
CA LEU A 94 -2.40 6.94 -0.32
C LEU A 94 -1.94 6.15 0.91
N VAL A 95 -2.17 4.85 0.92
CA VAL A 95 -1.60 3.93 1.92
C VAL A 95 -0.77 2.85 1.24
N ASN A 96 0.41 2.56 1.78
CA ASN A 96 1.15 1.35 1.45
C ASN A 96 0.55 0.19 2.26
N GLY A 97 -0.20 -0.66 1.60
CA GLY A 97 -0.95 -1.76 2.17
C GLY A 97 -0.32 -3.14 1.96
N SER A 98 -0.89 -4.14 2.63
CA SER A 98 -0.58 -5.55 2.43
C SER A 98 -1.67 -6.23 1.60
N ARG A 99 -1.27 -7.08 0.65
CA ARG A 99 -2.19 -7.89 -0.17
C ARG A 99 -3.13 -8.74 0.68
N ALA A 100 -2.59 -9.42 1.69
CA ALA A 100 -3.35 -10.34 2.55
C ALA A 100 -4.40 -9.63 3.44
N TYR A 101 -4.40 -8.30 3.47
CA TYR A 101 -5.31 -7.51 4.29
C TYR A 101 -6.06 -6.46 3.46
N CYS A 102 -6.02 -6.60 2.13
CA CYS A 102 -6.74 -5.74 1.21
C CYS A 102 -8.26 -5.86 1.43
N GLU A 103 -8.77 -7.07 1.66
CA GLU A 103 -10.19 -7.32 1.93
C GLU A 103 -10.69 -6.50 3.14
N SER A 104 -9.89 -6.37 4.20
CA SER A 104 -10.27 -5.54 5.35
C SER A 104 -10.41 -4.05 4.98
N ALA A 105 -9.61 -3.56 4.03
CA ALA A 105 -9.77 -2.20 3.51
C ALA A 105 -11.02 -2.06 2.65
N VAL A 106 -11.28 -3.05 1.76
CA VAL A 106 -12.49 -3.08 0.92
C VAL A 106 -13.77 -3.13 1.75
N GLN A 107 -13.80 -3.95 2.79
CA GLN A 107 -14.96 -4.06 3.67
C GLN A 107 -15.19 -2.79 4.51
N ARG A 108 -14.13 -2.08 4.88
CA ARG A 108 -14.22 -0.86 5.70
C ARG A 108 -14.54 0.39 4.88
N TYR A 109 -14.06 0.46 3.64
CA TYR A 109 -14.13 1.66 2.81
C TYR A 109 -14.79 1.35 1.46
N GLU A 110 -16.04 1.77 1.31
CA GLU A 110 -16.90 1.50 0.14
C GLU A 110 -16.27 1.96 -1.19
N SER A 111 -15.59 3.10 -1.20
CA SER A 111 -14.98 3.69 -2.40
C SER A 111 -13.46 3.53 -2.46
N VAL A 112 -12.91 2.41 -1.97
CA VAL A 112 -11.45 2.19 -2.04
C VAL A 112 -11.00 1.93 -3.49
N LEU A 113 -9.98 2.67 -3.92
CA LEU A 113 -9.21 2.35 -5.11
C LEU A 113 -8.03 1.46 -4.72
N VAL A 114 -8.09 0.20 -5.11
CA VAL A 114 -7.01 -0.78 -4.91
C VAL A 114 -6.05 -0.71 -6.09
N VAL A 115 -4.77 -0.44 -5.81
CA VAL A 115 -3.71 -0.44 -6.82
C VAL A 115 -2.75 -1.58 -6.55
N LEU A 116 -2.66 -2.52 -7.48
CA LEU A 116 -1.67 -3.59 -7.47
C LEU A 116 -0.46 -3.18 -8.31
N VAL A 117 0.65 -2.87 -7.65
CA VAL A 117 1.92 -2.60 -8.32
C VAL A 117 2.61 -3.92 -8.67
N GLN A 118 2.90 -4.11 -9.95
CA GLN A 118 3.67 -5.24 -10.48
C GLN A 118 5.03 -4.77 -11.01
N VAL A 119 5.97 -5.70 -11.04
CA VAL A 119 7.30 -5.52 -11.63
C VAL A 119 7.69 -6.85 -12.26
N ASP A 120 8.33 -6.80 -13.41
CA ASP A 120 8.89 -7.96 -14.09
C ASP A 120 9.71 -8.82 -13.12
N PRO A 121 9.43 -10.14 -13.01
CA PRO A 121 10.07 -11.00 -12.01
C PRO A 121 11.61 -10.97 -12.01
N PRO A 122 12.31 -10.96 -13.17
CA PRO A 122 13.76 -10.83 -13.20
C PRO A 122 14.26 -9.50 -12.63
N LEU A 123 13.57 -8.41 -12.91
CA LEU A 123 13.90 -7.08 -12.39
C LEU A 123 13.62 -6.97 -10.90
N LEU A 124 12.50 -7.54 -10.44
CA LEU A 124 12.17 -7.61 -9.02
C LEU A 124 13.23 -8.39 -8.23
N LEU A 125 13.70 -9.53 -8.78
CA LEU A 125 14.82 -10.29 -8.21
C LEU A 125 16.09 -9.43 -8.13
N GLN A 126 16.45 -8.74 -9.21
CA GLN A 126 17.62 -7.86 -9.22
C GLN A 126 17.52 -6.76 -8.15
N ARG A 127 16.36 -6.09 -8.02
CA ARG A 127 16.12 -5.05 -7.01
C ARG A 127 16.23 -5.59 -5.58
N LEU A 128 15.72 -6.79 -5.32
CA LEU A 128 15.82 -7.44 -4.01
C LEU A 128 17.27 -7.83 -3.67
N LEU A 129 18.02 -8.36 -4.64
CA LEU A 129 19.44 -8.69 -4.46
C LEU A 129 20.28 -7.44 -4.17
N GLN A 130 20.04 -6.33 -4.89
CA GLN A 130 20.76 -5.07 -4.68
C GLN A 130 20.53 -4.46 -3.30
N ARG A 131 19.37 -4.69 -2.68
CA ARG A 131 19.08 -4.21 -1.32
C ARG A 131 19.89 -4.91 -0.24
N GLY A 132 20.35 -6.14 -0.48
CA GLY A 132 21.26 -6.87 0.42
C GLY A 132 20.69 -7.23 1.80
N ARG A 133 19.37 -7.17 1.99
CA ARG A 133 18.70 -7.41 3.29
C ARG A 133 18.26 -8.86 3.50
N GLU A 134 18.39 -9.69 2.47
CA GLU A 134 17.75 -11.01 2.39
C GLU A 134 18.69 -11.98 1.65
N SER A 135 18.69 -13.25 2.06
CA SER A 135 19.37 -14.32 1.35
C SER A 135 18.68 -14.65 0.03
N ARG A 136 19.41 -15.28 -0.91
CA ARG A 136 18.82 -15.75 -2.19
C ARG A 136 17.62 -16.68 -1.97
N GLN A 137 17.68 -17.55 -0.96
CA GLN A 137 16.59 -18.49 -0.66
C GLN A 137 15.32 -17.77 -0.19
N GLU A 138 15.47 -16.77 0.68
CA GLU A 138 14.34 -15.94 1.15
C GLU A 138 13.72 -15.14 0.00
N ILE A 139 14.56 -14.61 -0.90
CA ILE A 139 14.12 -13.88 -2.09
C ILE A 139 13.33 -14.82 -3.02
N THR A 140 13.83 -16.02 -3.33
CA THR A 140 13.13 -16.99 -4.18
C THR A 140 11.78 -17.40 -3.60
N GLN A 141 11.71 -17.69 -2.29
CA GLN A 141 10.44 -18.01 -1.62
C GLN A 141 9.45 -16.83 -1.64
N ARG A 142 9.93 -15.59 -1.54
CA ARG A 142 9.10 -14.39 -1.65
C ARG A 142 8.59 -14.21 -3.08
N LEU A 143 9.44 -14.38 -4.09
CA LEU A 143 9.04 -14.29 -5.49
C LEU A 143 7.97 -15.34 -5.83
N ALA A 144 8.15 -16.60 -5.43
CA ALA A 144 7.16 -17.65 -5.68
C ALA A 144 5.77 -17.31 -5.10
N ARG A 145 5.72 -16.72 -3.88
CA ARG A 145 4.47 -16.25 -3.27
C ARG A 145 3.84 -15.04 -3.99
N ASN A 146 4.65 -14.23 -4.67
CA ASN A 146 4.19 -13.04 -5.39
C ASN A 146 3.69 -13.37 -6.80
N THR A 147 4.29 -14.34 -7.47
CA THR A 147 3.91 -14.79 -8.82
C THR A 147 2.53 -15.47 -8.83
N ALA A 148 2.12 -16.08 -7.71
CA ALA A 148 0.74 -16.49 -7.47
C ALA A 148 -0.13 -15.25 -7.15
N LEU A 149 -0.24 -14.34 -8.12
CA LEU A 149 -1.37 -13.43 -8.22
C LEU A 149 -2.50 -14.26 -8.78
N ASP A 150 -3.17 -14.99 -7.90
CA ASP A 150 -4.30 -15.79 -8.32
C ASP A 150 -5.35 -14.82 -8.86
N THR A 151 -5.68 -14.95 -10.13
CA THR A 151 -6.78 -14.22 -10.79
C THR A 151 -8.04 -14.23 -9.91
N ALA A 152 -8.27 -15.34 -9.20
CA ALA A 152 -9.30 -15.50 -8.19
C ALA A 152 -9.28 -14.45 -7.06
N PHE A 153 -8.10 -14.02 -6.57
CA PHE A 153 -8.00 -12.96 -5.57
C PHE A 153 -8.46 -11.61 -6.14
N MET A 154 -8.02 -11.27 -7.36
CA MET A 154 -8.42 -10.02 -8.00
C MET A 154 -9.92 -10.01 -8.32
N ASP A 155 -10.45 -11.14 -8.77
CA ASP A 155 -11.87 -11.31 -9.07
C ASP A 155 -12.71 -11.23 -7.79
N GLY A 156 -12.28 -11.88 -6.71
CA GLY A 156 -12.93 -11.78 -5.40
C GLY A 156 -12.99 -10.34 -4.86
N LEU A 157 -11.95 -9.53 -5.08
CA LEU A 157 -11.99 -8.11 -4.71
C LEU A 157 -12.99 -7.32 -5.57
N ARG A 158 -13.05 -7.60 -6.88
CA ARG A 158 -14.00 -6.94 -7.79
C ARG A 158 -15.45 -7.32 -7.48
N GLU A 159 -15.70 -8.58 -7.13
CA GLU A 159 -17.02 -9.05 -6.70
C GLU A 159 -17.49 -8.36 -5.41
N GLN A 160 -16.56 -7.98 -4.53
CA GLN A 160 -16.83 -7.16 -3.34
C GLN A 160 -17.00 -5.66 -3.65
N GLY A 161 -17.01 -5.27 -4.93
CA GLY A 161 -17.18 -3.88 -5.37
C GLY A 161 -15.90 -3.05 -5.38
N ALA A 162 -14.74 -3.63 -5.08
CA ALA A 162 -13.49 -2.90 -5.09
C ALA A 162 -13.09 -2.47 -6.51
N ARG A 163 -12.70 -1.20 -6.66
CA ARG A 163 -12.07 -0.74 -7.90
C ARG A 163 -10.61 -1.18 -7.88
N LEU A 164 -10.25 -2.12 -8.74
CA LEU A 164 -8.90 -2.68 -8.80
C LEU A 164 -8.19 -2.33 -10.10
N VAL A 165 -7.01 -1.71 -9.97
CA VAL A 165 -6.12 -1.37 -11.09
C VAL A 165 -4.76 -2.02 -10.90
N VAL A 166 -4.21 -2.55 -11.98
CA VAL A 166 -2.85 -3.07 -12.05
C VAL A 166 -1.94 -1.99 -12.62
N LEU A 167 -0.85 -1.68 -11.92
CA LEU A 167 0.15 -0.70 -12.32
C LEU A 167 1.49 -1.40 -12.52
N ASP A 168 2.05 -1.30 -13.72
CA ASP A 168 3.39 -1.81 -14.00
C ASP A 168 4.45 -0.78 -13.61
N ASN A 169 5.43 -1.19 -12.80
CA ASN A 169 6.58 -0.39 -12.39
C ASN A 169 7.92 -1.04 -12.80
N SER A 170 7.90 -1.73 -13.94
CA SER A 170 9.08 -2.30 -14.61
C SER A 170 9.86 -1.25 -15.40
N GLY A 171 9.16 -0.23 -15.92
CA GLY A 171 9.74 0.90 -16.64
C GLY A 171 10.32 1.99 -15.74
N ASP A 172 10.35 3.22 -16.26
CA ASP A 172 10.77 4.38 -15.51
C ASP A 172 9.73 4.78 -14.45
N LEU A 173 10.21 5.26 -13.30
CA LEU A 173 9.36 5.63 -12.17
C LEU A 173 8.42 6.80 -12.54
N ASP A 174 8.89 7.73 -13.37
CA ASP A 174 8.13 8.91 -13.75
C ASP A 174 6.85 8.55 -14.54
N SER A 175 6.94 7.58 -15.46
CA SER A 175 5.81 7.02 -16.20
C SER A 175 4.82 6.30 -15.28
N ALA A 176 5.31 5.46 -14.37
CA ALA A 176 4.46 4.75 -13.41
C ALA A 176 3.70 5.73 -12.49
N VAL A 177 4.35 6.81 -12.05
CA VAL A 177 3.67 7.87 -11.27
C VAL A 177 2.63 8.61 -12.10
N THR A 178 2.92 8.94 -13.35
CA THR A 178 1.96 9.59 -14.24
C THR A 178 0.71 8.72 -14.41
N GLN A 179 0.89 7.42 -14.64
CA GLN A 179 -0.21 6.47 -14.76
C GLN A 179 -1.00 6.33 -13.45
N LEU A 180 -0.32 6.30 -12.29
CA LEU A 180 -0.97 6.27 -10.98
C LEU A 180 -1.85 7.51 -10.77
N LEU A 181 -1.32 8.71 -11.02
CA LEU A 181 -2.07 9.96 -10.82
C LEU A 181 -3.28 10.03 -11.76
N HIS A 182 -3.12 9.64 -13.02
CA HIS A 182 -4.22 9.57 -13.97
C HIS A 182 -5.31 8.60 -13.50
N THR A 183 -4.92 7.44 -12.97
CA THR A 183 -5.86 6.43 -12.42
C THR A 183 -6.66 6.99 -11.24
N ILE A 184 -5.98 7.69 -10.32
CA ILE A 184 -6.61 8.31 -9.14
C ILE A 184 -7.62 9.38 -9.59
N GLU A 185 -7.26 10.21 -10.56
CA GLU A 185 -8.13 11.25 -11.09
C GLU A 185 -9.39 10.66 -11.73
N GLN A 186 -9.25 9.63 -12.59
CA GLN A 186 -10.38 8.96 -13.21
C GLN A 186 -11.31 8.31 -12.17
N ALA A 187 -10.75 7.64 -11.16
CA ALA A 187 -11.54 7.06 -10.08
C ALA A 187 -12.30 8.13 -9.28
N THR A 188 -11.67 9.28 -9.04
CA THR A 188 -12.30 10.41 -8.34
C THR A 188 -13.45 11.00 -9.15
N ILE A 189 -13.31 11.14 -10.48
CA ILE A 189 -14.37 11.67 -11.35
C ILE A 189 -15.60 10.74 -11.35
N LEU A 190 -15.38 9.42 -11.43
CA LEU A 190 -16.45 8.42 -11.42
C LEU A 190 -17.24 8.36 -10.10
N GLU A 191 -16.74 8.91 -8.99
CA GLU A 191 -17.47 9.00 -7.72
C GLU A 191 -18.31 10.29 -7.59
N ARG A 192 -18.07 11.26 -8.47
CA ARG A 192 -18.75 12.57 -8.43
C ARG A 192 -19.94 12.66 -9.40
N GLN A 193 -20.17 11.62 -10.21
CA GLN A 193 -21.30 11.48 -11.13
C GLN A 193 -22.37 10.59 -10.50
#